data_AF-A0A8J4D852-F1
#
_entry.id   AF-A0A8J4D852-F1
#
_cell.length_a   1.000
_cell.length_b   1.000
_cell.length_c   1.000
_cell.angle_alpha   90.00
_cell.angle_beta   90.00
_cell.angle_gamma   90.00
#
_symmetry.space_group_name_H-M   'P 1'
#
loop_
_entity.id
_entity.type
_entity.pdbx_description
1 polymer ?
#
loop_
_entity_poly.entity_id
_entity_poly.type
_entity_poly.pdbx_seq_one_letter_code
_entity_poly.pdbx_strand_id
1 'polypeptide(L)'
;MLGTDASYLLGAYKPLPVPAADRSAVTELLLDAVRASGAVYGLLMADTYVVAMSRAKQQPALHPDDVLLLANFVTCNNAYRHGHGEAFSPVCMPHYNSDAFLHAYIHYLDASSGLYFVLLSGSAEAFHQLSAARLWFEDQASAQGLLSRMRSICPPKLTGTSNDIITRSPQPRQLNVLSVENLPRPLGGKFGHTPLWSYSVRFRQMQQAIFSPPCPLHCSPPGAARLAASYTQLHSLLHSPAATGRPNKLAWFASSAAVLVGARDREMDVYLVCDPLTDKSTALALLDAMRRHFSDRGIVGDVALLPPV
;
A
#
# COMPACT_ATOMS: atom_id res chain seq x y z
N MET A 1 -10.36 -6.27 -9.79
CA MET A 1 -9.40 -5.70 -8.82
C MET A 1 -8.47 -4.65 -9.45
N LEU A 2 -7.80 -4.95 -10.58
CA LEU A 2 -6.84 -4.05 -11.25
C LEU A 2 -7.37 -2.66 -11.65
N GLY A 3 -8.60 -2.57 -12.19
CA GLY A 3 -9.10 -1.33 -12.81
C GLY A 3 -9.47 -0.19 -11.86
N THR A 4 -9.51 -0.42 -10.55
CA THR A 4 -9.96 0.57 -9.55
C THR A 4 -8.89 0.93 -8.52
N ASP A 5 -7.73 0.27 -8.55
CA ASP A 5 -6.65 0.54 -7.61
C ASP A 5 -5.76 1.66 -8.15
N ALA A 6 -5.84 2.83 -7.51
CA ALA A 6 -5.07 4.01 -7.88
C ALA A 6 -3.54 3.82 -7.73
N SER A 7 -3.08 2.75 -7.08
CA SER A 7 -1.66 2.41 -6.95
C SER A 7 -0.97 2.21 -8.30
N TYR A 8 -1.66 1.57 -9.26
CA TYR A 8 -1.15 1.38 -10.64
C TYR A 8 -1.03 2.72 -11.38
N LEU A 9 -2.06 3.56 -11.27
CA LEU A 9 -2.05 4.91 -11.83
C LEU A 9 -0.86 5.72 -11.29
N LEU A 10 -0.55 5.56 -10.00
CA LEU A 10 0.55 6.27 -9.36
C LEU A 10 1.90 5.57 -9.53
N GLY A 11 2.00 4.40 -10.17
CA GLY A 11 3.27 3.65 -10.27
C GLY A 11 3.97 3.53 -8.92
N ALA A 12 3.21 3.10 -7.90
CA ALA A 12 3.66 3.05 -6.52
C ALA A 12 2.95 1.91 -5.77
N TYR A 13 3.64 1.22 -4.87
CA TYR A 13 3.02 0.20 -4.02
C TYR A 13 2.47 0.81 -2.73
N LYS A 14 1.55 0.10 -2.07
CA LYS A 14 0.91 0.57 -0.84
C LYS A 14 1.62 0.01 0.39
N PRO A 15 2.29 0.82 1.21
CA PRO A 15 2.69 0.39 2.54
C PRO A 15 1.44 0.18 3.41
N LEU A 16 1.45 -0.82 4.28
CA LEU A 16 0.48 -0.95 5.38
C LEU A 16 0.99 -0.11 6.55
N PRO A 17 0.25 0.89 7.04
CA PRO A 17 0.66 1.60 8.25
C PRO A 17 0.67 0.70 9.48
N VAL A 18 1.84 0.62 10.09
CA VAL A 18 2.13 -0.13 11.31
C VAL A 18 3.19 0.67 12.07
N PRO A 19 3.27 0.58 13.41
CA PRO A 19 4.27 1.32 14.17
C PRO A 19 5.69 1.10 13.63
N ALA A 20 6.48 2.17 13.50
CA ALA A 20 7.82 2.12 12.92
C ALA A 20 8.74 1.10 13.61
N ALA A 21 8.62 0.94 14.93
CA ALA A 21 9.36 -0.05 15.70
C ALA A 21 8.98 -1.49 15.31
N ASP A 22 7.69 -1.77 15.16
CA ASP A 22 7.21 -3.09 14.72
C ASP A 22 7.65 -3.38 13.28
N ARG A 23 7.56 -2.38 12.38
CA ARG A 23 8.04 -2.51 11.00
C ARG A 23 9.52 -2.84 10.94
N SER A 24 10.33 -2.14 11.74
CA SER A 24 11.79 -2.34 11.79
C SER A 24 12.12 -3.74 12.29
N ALA A 25 11.50 -4.19 13.38
CA ALA A 25 11.72 -5.52 13.93
C ALA A 25 11.34 -6.64 12.93
N VAL A 26 10.20 -6.51 12.25
CA VAL A 26 9.77 -7.47 11.21
C VAL A 26 10.72 -7.45 10.00
N THR A 27 11.22 -6.27 9.61
CA THR A 27 12.13 -6.12 8.48
C THR A 27 13.48 -6.80 8.75
N GLU A 28 14.01 -6.69 9.98
CA GLU A 28 15.24 -7.40 10.39
C GLU A 28 15.05 -8.92 10.38
N LEU A 29 13.94 -9.43 10.93
CA LEU A 29 13.63 -10.86 10.86
C LEU A 29 13.48 -11.36 9.41
N LEU A 30 12.83 -10.58 8.55
CA LEU A 30 12.74 -10.88 7.12
C LEU A 30 14.13 -10.93 6.47
N LEU A 31 15.00 -9.98 6.80
CA LEU A 31 16.35 -9.90 6.26
C LEU A 31 17.18 -11.13 6.66
N ASP A 32 17.05 -11.59 7.90
CA ASP A 32 17.72 -12.81 8.37
C ASP A 32 17.15 -14.07 7.69
N ALA A 33 15.84 -14.15 7.49
CA ALA A 33 15.22 -15.23 6.73
C ALA A 33 15.72 -15.27 5.26
N VAL A 34 15.88 -14.10 4.63
CA VAL A 34 16.45 -13.96 3.28
C VAL A 34 17.89 -14.46 3.24
N ARG A 35 18.72 -14.06 4.22
CA ARG A 35 20.12 -14.51 4.32
C ARG A 35 20.24 -16.01 4.54
N ALA A 36 19.44 -16.58 5.45
CA ALA A 36 19.49 -17.99 5.81
C ALA A 36 19.04 -18.92 4.68
N SER A 37 18.10 -18.47 3.83
CA SER A 37 17.56 -19.27 2.73
C SER A 37 18.22 -19.03 1.37
N GLY A 38 19.10 -18.03 1.25
CA GLY A 38 19.65 -17.63 -0.04
C GLY A 38 18.62 -16.97 -0.99
N ALA A 39 17.47 -16.54 -0.48
CA ALA A 39 16.49 -15.78 -1.24
C ALA A 39 17.08 -14.44 -1.71
N VAL A 40 16.52 -13.88 -2.79
CA VAL A 40 16.87 -12.55 -3.30
C VAL A 40 16.03 -11.45 -2.66
N TYR A 41 14.76 -11.74 -2.34
CA TYR A 41 13.82 -10.83 -1.69
C TYR A 41 12.97 -11.57 -0.67
N GLY A 42 12.55 -10.86 0.37
CA GLY A 42 11.55 -11.31 1.33
C GLY A 42 10.51 -10.23 1.58
N LEU A 43 9.24 -10.59 1.53
CA LEU A 43 8.12 -9.68 1.69
C LEU A 43 7.13 -10.25 2.72
N LEU A 44 6.67 -9.39 3.62
CA LEU A 44 5.47 -9.63 4.41
C LEU A 44 4.38 -8.69 3.89
N MET A 45 3.24 -9.24 3.51
CA MET A 45 2.16 -8.50 2.85
C MET A 45 0.82 -8.84 3.47
N ALA A 46 -0.11 -7.89 3.41
CA ALA A 46 -1.51 -8.06 3.79
C ALA A 46 -2.40 -7.64 2.62
N ASP A 47 -3.07 -8.61 1.99
CA ASP A 47 -3.74 -8.45 0.69
C ASP A 47 -2.83 -7.78 -0.36
N THR A 48 -3.03 -6.49 -0.65
CA THR A 48 -2.23 -5.70 -1.63
C THR A 48 -1.31 -4.68 -0.96
N TYR A 49 -1.19 -4.72 0.37
CA TYR A 49 -0.37 -3.81 1.15
C TYR A 49 0.93 -4.49 1.59
N VAL A 50 2.03 -3.75 1.55
CA VAL A 50 3.36 -4.19 2.00
C VAL A 50 3.53 -3.83 3.47
N VAL A 51 3.68 -4.84 4.33
CA VAL A 51 3.99 -4.64 5.75
C VAL A 51 5.48 -4.36 5.91
N ALA A 52 6.31 -5.21 5.32
CA ALA A 52 7.76 -5.07 5.35
C ALA A 52 8.38 -5.76 4.12
N MET A 53 9.56 -5.30 3.72
CA MET A 53 10.30 -5.84 2.59
C MET A 53 11.79 -5.79 2.89
N SER A 54 12.48 -6.88 2.58
CA SER A 54 13.94 -6.99 2.67
C SER A 54 14.51 -7.59 1.37
N ARG A 55 15.81 -7.41 1.18
CA ARG A 55 16.52 -7.89 -0.01
C ARG A 55 17.92 -8.34 0.32
N ALA A 56 18.45 -9.28 -0.45
CA ALA A 56 19.86 -9.63 -0.37
C ALA A 56 20.74 -8.42 -0.77
N LYS A 57 21.95 -8.35 -0.20
CA LYS A 57 22.82 -7.15 -0.24
C LYS A 57 23.11 -6.61 -1.65
N GLN A 58 23.21 -7.51 -2.64
CA GLN A 58 23.54 -7.14 -4.03
C GLN A 58 22.32 -6.82 -4.89
N GLN A 59 21.10 -7.00 -4.35
CA GLN A 59 19.89 -6.83 -5.12
C GLN A 59 19.42 -5.37 -5.14
N PRO A 60 18.93 -4.85 -6.28
CA PRO A 60 18.33 -3.52 -6.34
C PRO A 60 17.04 -3.47 -5.52
N ALA A 61 16.55 -2.26 -5.24
CA ALA A 61 15.20 -2.11 -4.71
C ALA A 61 14.18 -2.69 -5.70
N LEU A 62 13.17 -3.40 -5.18
CA LEU A 62 12.15 -4.00 -6.01
C LEU A 62 11.27 -2.91 -6.62
N HIS A 63 11.05 -2.97 -7.93
CA HIS A 63 10.24 -1.97 -8.63
C HIS A 63 8.76 -2.06 -8.17
N PRO A 64 8.04 -0.93 -8.03
CA PRO A 64 6.63 -0.93 -7.62
C PRO A 64 5.74 -1.83 -8.50
N ASP A 65 5.96 -1.84 -9.82
CA ASP A 65 5.14 -2.67 -10.71
C ASP A 65 5.34 -4.16 -10.45
N ASP A 66 6.57 -4.58 -10.14
CA ASP A 66 6.88 -5.96 -9.80
C ASP A 66 6.26 -6.37 -8.45
N VAL A 67 6.24 -5.46 -7.47
CA VAL A 67 5.52 -5.65 -6.19
C VAL A 67 4.01 -5.81 -6.43
N LEU A 68 3.44 -4.96 -7.28
CA LEU A 68 2.01 -4.98 -7.60
C LEU A 68 1.63 -6.24 -8.38
N LEU A 69 2.46 -6.68 -9.33
CA LEU A 69 2.30 -7.94 -10.04
C LEU A 69 2.34 -9.14 -9.09
N LEU A 70 3.30 -9.18 -8.17
CA LEU A 70 3.40 -10.23 -7.16
C LEU A 70 2.17 -10.25 -6.24
N ALA A 71 1.70 -9.09 -5.79
CA ALA A 71 0.50 -8.98 -4.97
C ALA A 71 -0.73 -9.52 -5.70
N ASN A 72 -0.92 -9.16 -6.98
CA ASN A 72 -2.01 -9.72 -7.79
C ASN A 72 -1.88 -11.23 -7.98
N PHE A 73 -0.67 -11.71 -8.25
CA PHE A 73 -0.40 -13.14 -8.45
C PHE A 73 -0.84 -13.96 -7.23
N VAL A 74 -0.51 -13.49 -6.02
CA VAL A 74 -0.89 -14.17 -4.78
C VAL A 74 -2.39 -14.02 -4.47
N THR A 75 -2.93 -12.80 -4.61
CA THR A 75 -4.32 -12.49 -4.21
C THR A 75 -5.37 -13.04 -5.18
N CYS A 76 -5.05 -13.21 -6.45
CA CYS A 76 -5.96 -13.82 -7.44
C CYS A 76 -6.01 -15.35 -7.36
N ASN A 77 -5.12 -15.98 -6.59
CA ASN A 77 -5.07 -17.44 -6.46
C ASN A 77 -5.58 -17.90 -5.09
N ASN A 78 -6.89 -18.18 -5.01
CA ASN A 78 -7.55 -18.63 -3.78
C ASN A 78 -7.02 -19.95 -3.22
N ALA A 79 -6.33 -20.78 -4.03
CA ALA A 79 -5.74 -22.03 -3.56
C ALA A 79 -4.67 -21.79 -2.50
N TYR A 80 -3.94 -20.67 -2.59
CA TYR A 80 -2.93 -20.29 -1.59
C TYR A 80 -3.55 -19.89 -0.25
N ARG A 81 -4.76 -19.31 -0.26
CA ARG A 81 -5.41 -18.76 0.94
C ARG A 81 -6.13 -19.81 1.79
N HIS A 82 -6.63 -20.87 1.15
CA HIS A 82 -7.44 -21.91 1.82
C HIS A 82 -6.72 -23.26 1.95
N GLY A 83 -5.51 -23.39 1.38
CA GLY A 83 -4.67 -24.55 1.57
C GLY A 83 -3.90 -24.48 2.89
N HIS A 84 -3.75 -25.62 3.58
CA HIS A 84 -2.73 -25.79 4.64
C HIS A 84 -1.29 -25.80 4.09
N GLY A 85 -1.11 -25.48 2.81
CA GLY A 85 0.11 -25.75 2.04
C GLY A 85 0.95 -24.51 1.81
N GLU A 86 2.25 -24.73 1.79
CA GLU A 86 3.21 -23.83 1.17
C GLU A 86 2.99 -23.87 -0.35
N ALA A 87 3.10 -22.72 -1.01
CA ALA A 87 3.08 -22.64 -2.46
C ALA A 87 4.47 -22.30 -2.97
N PHE A 88 4.85 -22.93 -4.06
CA PHE A 88 6.10 -22.65 -4.75
C PHE A 88 5.83 -22.59 -6.24
N SER A 89 5.98 -21.41 -6.83
CA SER A 89 5.56 -21.18 -8.21
C SER A 89 6.51 -20.21 -8.92
N PRO A 90 6.80 -20.43 -10.22
CA PRO A 90 7.56 -19.48 -11.00
C PRO A 90 6.77 -18.17 -11.17
N VAL A 91 7.45 -17.03 -11.04
CA VAL A 91 6.89 -15.70 -11.21
C VAL A 91 7.81 -14.85 -12.08
N CYS A 92 7.22 -14.06 -12.97
CA CYS A 92 7.95 -13.11 -13.80
C CYS A 92 8.00 -11.74 -13.12
N MET A 93 9.19 -11.16 -13.05
CA MET A 93 9.45 -9.86 -12.43
C MET A 93 10.13 -8.97 -13.47
N PRO A 94 9.36 -8.31 -14.36
CA PRO A 94 9.87 -7.71 -15.59
C PRO A 94 10.90 -6.60 -15.36
N HIS A 95 10.83 -5.88 -14.24
CA HIS A 95 11.83 -4.85 -13.92
C HIS A 95 13.06 -5.40 -13.20
N TYR A 96 12.92 -6.54 -12.52
CA TYR A 96 14.06 -7.27 -11.96
C TYR A 96 14.90 -7.94 -13.07
N ASN A 97 14.24 -8.75 -13.91
CA ASN A 97 14.86 -9.40 -15.07
C ASN A 97 13.77 -9.82 -16.06
N SER A 98 13.74 -9.19 -17.24
CA SER A 98 12.74 -9.49 -18.29
C SER A 98 12.90 -10.85 -18.94
N ASP A 99 14.08 -11.47 -18.80
CA ASP A 99 14.48 -12.68 -19.54
C ASP A 99 14.50 -13.93 -18.65
N ALA A 100 14.21 -13.79 -17.36
CA ALA A 100 14.21 -14.87 -16.39
C ALA A 100 13.03 -14.79 -15.42
N PHE A 101 12.65 -15.93 -14.87
CA PHE A 101 11.67 -16.02 -13.79
C PHE A 101 12.37 -16.28 -12.46
N LEU A 102 11.76 -15.77 -11.39
CA LEU A 102 12.07 -16.17 -10.02
C LEU A 102 11.10 -17.25 -9.58
N HIS A 103 11.40 -17.91 -8.47
CA HIS A 103 10.48 -18.82 -7.80
C HIS A 103 9.98 -18.17 -6.53
N ALA A 104 8.67 -17.97 -6.45
CA ALA A 104 8.00 -17.43 -5.28
C ALA A 104 7.59 -18.58 -4.37
N TYR A 105 8.22 -18.64 -3.20
CA TYR A 105 7.70 -19.37 -2.05
C TYR A 105 6.68 -18.48 -1.34
N ILE A 106 5.45 -18.96 -1.16
CA ILE A 106 4.32 -18.20 -0.63
C ILE A 106 3.66 -18.99 0.49
N HIS A 107 3.39 -18.34 1.63
CA HIS A 107 2.67 -18.94 2.74
C HIS A 107 1.76 -17.93 3.43
N TYR A 108 0.47 -18.24 3.58
CA TYR A 108 -0.46 -17.41 4.35
C TYR A 108 -0.27 -17.65 5.84
N LEU A 109 0.14 -16.60 6.56
CA LEU A 109 0.31 -16.60 8.01
C LEU A 109 -1.01 -16.41 8.75
N ASP A 110 -1.99 -15.79 8.09
CA ASP A 110 -3.36 -15.67 8.55
C ASP A 110 -4.30 -15.37 7.37
N ALA A 111 -5.13 -16.35 7.02
CA ALA A 111 -6.11 -16.23 5.94
C ALA A 111 -7.21 -15.19 6.25
N SER A 112 -7.47 -14.87 7.53
CA SER A 112 -8.54 -13.95 7.92
C SER A 112 -8.14 -12.47 7.71
N SER A 113 -6.92 -12.09 8.11
CA SER A 113 -6.34 -10.77 7.83
C SER A 113 -5.76 -10.65 6.41
N GLY A 114 -5.57 -11.78 5.71
CA GLY A 114 -4.90 -11.80 4.42
C GLY A 114 -3.39 -11.59 4.52
N LEU A 115 -2.80 -11.85 5.70
CA LEU A 115 -1.37 -11.74 5.95
C LEU A 115 -0.65 -12.96 5.35
N TYR A 116 0.29 -12.71 4.45
CA TYR A 116 1.11 -13.73 3.82
C TYR A 116 2.58 -13.30 3.71
N PHE A 117 3.41 -14.32 3.69
CA PHE A 117 4.86 -14.26 3.62
C PHE A 117 5.32 -14.76 2.25
N VAL A 118 6.24 -14.03 1.63
CA VAL A 118 6.83 -14.39 0.34
C VAL A 118 8.35 -14.34 0.41
N LEU A 119 9.01 -15.39 -0.08
CA LEU A 119 10.44 -15.36 -0.42
C LEU A 119 10.59 -15.61 -1.92
N LEU A 120 11.43 -14.81 -2.57
CA LEU A 120 11.75 -14.98 -3.98
C LEU A 120 13.15 -15.57 -4.12
N SER A 121 13.30 -16.63 -4.91
CA SER A 121 14.58 -17.28 -5.18
C SER A 121 14.87 -17.41 -6.67
N GLY A 122 16.14 -17.35 -7.05
CA GLY A 122 16.58 -17.67 -8.40
C GLY A 122 16.68 -19.18 -8.67
N SER A 123 16.56 -20.03 -7.65
CA SER A 123 16.72 -21.48 -7.76
C SER A 123 15.40 -22.22 -7.58
N ALA A 124 15.13 -23.16 -8.49
CA ALA A 124 14.00 -24.10 -8.40
C ALA A 124 14.15 -25.12 -7.26
N GLU A 125 15.36 -25.31 -6.74
CA GLU A 125 15.67 -26.30 -5.69
C GLU A 125 15.62 -25.69 -4.28
N ALA A 126 15.35 -24.38 -4.17
CA ALA A 126 15.40 -23.65 -2.90
C ALA A 126 14.22 -23.94 -1.94
N PHE A 127 13.22 -24.71 -2.36
CA PHE A 127 11.97 -24.91 -1.63
C PHE A 127 12.16 -25.22 -0.13
N HIS A 128 12.99 -26.23 0.19
CA HIS A 128 13.20 -26.66 1.57
C HIS A 128 13.91 -25.59 2.42
N GLN A 129 14.84 -24.83 1.83
CA GLN A 129 15.54 -23.74 2.53
C GLN A 129 14.60 -22.58 2.82
N LEU A 130 13.72 -22.23 1.87
CA LEU A 130 12.71 -21.18 2.02
C LEU A 130 11.65 -21.58 3.05
N SER A 131 11.21 -22.84 3.03
CA SER A 131 10.30 -23.43 4.02
C SER A 131 10.87 -23.35 5.44
N ALA A 132 12.13 -23.77 5.63
CA ALA A 132 12.80 -23.71 6.92
C ALA A 132 12.96 -22.25 7.42
N ALA A 133 13.34 -21.31 6.54
CA ALA A 133 13.45 -19.91 6.89
C ALA A 133 12.10 -19.28 7.25
N ARG A 134 11.02 -19.69 6.59
CA ARG A 134 9.66 -19.29 6.94
C ARG A 134 9.27 -19.77 8.33
N LEU A 135 9.52 -21.04 8.67
CA LEU A 135 9.24 -21.59 10.00
C LEU A 135 10.01 -20.84 11.09
N TRP A 136 11.29 -20.57 10.84
CA TRP A 136 12.12 -19.77 11.74
C TRP A 136 11.57 -18.34 11.92
N PHE A 137 11.19 -17.67 10.83
CA PHE A 137 10.59 -16.34 10.89
C PHE A 137 9.30 -16.34 11.73
N GLU A 138 8.44 -17.34 11.54
CA GLU A 138 7.19 -17.47 12.30
C GLU A 138 7.42 -17.65 13.80
N ASP A 139 8.38 -18.50 14.17
CA ASP A 139 8.77 -18.74 15.57
C ASP A 139 9.28 -17.46 16.22
N GLN A 140 10.24 -16.78 15.58
CA GLN A 140 10.81 -15.54 16.11
C GLN A 140 9.80 -14.40 16.19
N ALA A 141 8.98 -14.22 15.15
CA ALA A 141 7.95 -13.20 15.13
C ALA A 141 6.82 -13.50 16.13
N SER A 142 6.52 -14.77 16.40
CA SER A 142 5.59 -15.18 17.47
C SER A 142 6.15 -14.89 18.85
N ALA A 143 7.42 -15.24 19.10
CA ALA A 143 8.09 -15.03 20.38
C ALA A 143 8.14 -13.53 20.77
N GLN A 144 8.28 -12.64 19.78
CA GLN A 144 8.25 -11.19 19.97
C GLN A 144 6.83 -10.58 19.98
N GLY A 145 5.79 -11.42 19.82
CA GLY A 145 4.39 -11.00 19.70
C GLY A 145 4.07 -10.18 18.44
N LEU A 146 4.99 -10.12 17.47
CA LEU A 146 4.85 -9.35 16.24
C LEU A 146 3.73 -9.92 15.38
N LEU A 147 3.64 -11.26 15.22
CA LEU A 147 2.59 -11.87 14.41
C LEU A 147 1.19 -11.55 14.93
N SER A 148 0.98 -11.61 16.25
CA SER A 148 -0.30 -11.23 16.86
C SER A 148 -0.66 -9.78 16.57
N ARG A 149 0.33 -8.86 16.63
CA ARG A 149 0.12 -7.46 16.28
C ARG A 149 -0.19 -7.28 14.79
N MET A 150 0.57 -7.91 13.89
CA MET A 150 0.35 -7.81 12.44
C MET A 150 -1.01 -8.38 12.02
N ARG A 151 -1.42 -9.52 12.58
CA ARG A 151 -2.75 -10.13 12.34
C ARG A 151 -3.90 -9.22 12.79
N SER A 152 -3.67 -8.39 13.80
CA SER A 152 -4.69 -7.43 14.28
C SER A 152 -4.87 -6.22 13.36
N ILE A 153 -3.90 -5.95 12.49
CA ILE A 153 -3.91 -4.83 11.55
C ILE A 153 -4.41 -5.33 10.20
N CYS A 154 -5.70 -5.12 9.93
CA CYS A 154 -6.28 -5.48 8.64
C CYS A 154 -6.24 -4.30 7.67
N PRO A 155 -5.84 -4.50 6.40
CA PRO A 155 -6.01 -3.49 5.36
C PRO A 155 -7.50 -3.16 5.16
N PRO A 156 -7.84 -1.94 4.69
CA PRO A 156 -9.21 -1.60 4.35
C PRO A 156 -9.66 -2.51 3.20
N LYS A 157 -10.70 -3.30 3.45
CA LYS A 157 -11.33 -4.13 2.44
C LYS A 157 -12.00 -3.21 1.42
N LEU A 158 -11.48 -3.19 0.18
CA LEU A 158 -12.16 -2.57 -0.95
C LEU A 158 -13.48 -3.33 -1.13
N THR A 159 -14.60 -2.63 -0.98
CA THR A 159 -15.94 -3.20 -1.12
C THR A 159 -16.18 -3.60 -2.57
N GLY A 160 -15.93 -4.88 -2.85
CA GLY A 160 -16.24 -5.51 -4.12
C GLY A 160 -15.62 -6.90 -4.15
N THR A 161 -16.47 -7.92 -4.22
CA THR A 161 -16.15 -9.36 -4.30
C THR A 161 -15.66 -10.01 -3.01
N SER A 162 -16.60 -10.35 -2.13
CA SER A 162 -16.74 -11.72 -1.61
C SER A 162 -18.17 -11.91 -1.12
N ASN A 163 -18.74 -13.08 -1.42
CA ASN A 163 -20.05 -13.55 -0.98
C ASN A 163 -20.01 -13.94 0.52
N ASP A 164 -19.29 -13.18 1.35
CA ASP A 164 -19.05 -13.51 2.74
C ASP A 164 -20.33 -13.24 3.53
N ILE A 165 -21.07 -14.33 3.71
CA ILE A 165 -22.20 -14.48 4.62
C ILE A 165 -21.77 -13.92 5.99
N ILE A 166 -22.52 -12.91 6.41
CA ILE A 166 -22.75 -12.42 7.78
C ILE A 166 -21.96 -13.19 8.85
N THR A 167 -20.80 -12.65 9.21
CA THR A 167 -20.32 -12.72 10.60
C THR A 167 -19.90 -11.32 10.99
N ARG A 168 -20.73 -10.68 11.83
CA ARG A 168 -20.41 -9.44 12.53
C ARG A 168 -19.28 -9.74 13.53
N SER A 169 -18.04 -9.83 13.05
CA SER A 169 -16.88 -9.72 13.92
C SER A 169 -16.71 -8.25 14.35
N PRO A 170 -16.20 -7.99 15.57
CA PRO A 170 -15.93 -6.63 16.01
C PRO A 170 -14.96 -6.01 15.01
N GLN A 171 -15.30 -4.85 14.46
CA GLN A 171 -14.52 -4.18 13.42
C GLN A 171 -13.03 -4.20 13.82
N PRO A 172 -12.15 -4.88 13.06
CA PRO A 172 -10.72 -4.75 13.29
C PRO A 172 -10.38 -3.27 13.23
N ARG A 173 -9.39 -2.82 13.99
CA ARG A 173 -8.90 -1.42 14.02
C ARG A 173 -8.35 -1.04 12.63
N GLN A 174 -9.24 -0.89 11.65
CA GLN A 174 -8.98 -0.50 10.28
C GLN A 174 -8.18 0.78 10.36
N LEU A 175 -6.92 0.72 9.92
CA LEU A 175 -6.11 1.81 9.41
C LEU A 175 -6.47 3.23 9.84
N ASN A 176 -6.74 3.39 11.14
CA ASN A 176 -7.48 4.53 11.64
C ASN A 176 -6.61 5.78 11.52
N VAL A 177 -5.29 5.59 11.50
CA VAL A 177 -4.29 6.64 11.30
C VAL A 177 -4.40 7.35 9.95
N LEU A 178 -4.89 6.69 8.88
CA LEU A 178 -5.09 7.33 7.57
C LEU A 178 -6.53 7.80 7.34
N SER A 179 -7.42 7.58 8.30
CA SER A 179 -8.79 8.07 8.21
C SER A 179 -8.78 9.59 8.22
N VAL A 180 -9.52 10.20 7.29
CA VAL A 180 -9.72 11.66 7.29
C VAL A 180 -10.26 12.13 8.65
N GLU A 181 -11.06 11.33 9.34
CA GLU A 181 -11.61 11.70 10.64
C GLU A 181 -10.56 11.85 11.75
N ASN A 182 -9.42 11.17 11.61
CA ASN A 182 -8.34 11.17 12.59
C ASN A 182 -7.18 12.09 12.24
N LEU A 183 -7.18 12.66 11.04
CA LEU A 183 -6.18 13.67 10.70
C LEU A 183 -6.34 14.90 11.60
N PRO A 184 -5.24 15.61 11.93
CA PRO A 184 -5.31 16.83 12.71
C PRO A 184 -6.08 17.92 11.96
N ARG A 185 -6.71 18.84 12.69
CA ARG A 185 -7.27 20.05 12.05
C ARG A 185 -6.14 20.88 11.43
N PRO A 186 -6.35 21.49 10.24
CA PRO A 186 -7.62 21.59 9.51
C PRO A 186 -7.90 20.44 8.53
N LEU A 187 -7.04 19.42 8.45
CA LEU A 187 -7.17 18.33 7.47
C LEU A 187 -8.36 17.42 7.77
N GLY A 188 -8.49 17.05 9.05
CA GLY A 188 -9.43 16.03 9.46
C GLY A 188 -10.69 16.55 10.15
N GLY A 189 -11.67 15.66 10.19
CA GLY A 189 -12.96 15.89 10.80
C GLY A 189 -13.95 14.80 10.40
N LYS A 190 -15.05 14.70 11.13
CA LYS A 190 -16.14 13.78 10.78
C LYS A 190 -16.64 14.07 9.37
N PHE A 191 -17.00 13.04 8.64
CA PHE A 191 -17.61 13.19 7.33
C PHE A 191 -18.79 14.19 7.37
N GLY A 192 -18.85 15.13 6.42
CA GLY A 192 -19.84 16.22 6.39
C GLY A 192 -19.45 17.47 7.21
N HIS A 193 -18.42 17.39 8.06
CA HIS A 193 -17.87 18.53 8.82
C HIS A 193 -16.46 18.92 8.39
N THR A 194 -15.86 18.18 7.46
CA THR A 194 -14.60 18.52 6.81
C THR A 194 -14.84 18.65 5.30
N PRO A 195 -14.22 19.65 4.64
CA PRO A 195 -14.22 19.73 3.18
C PRO A 195 -13.47 18.56 2.53
N LEU A 196 -12.57 17.87 3.24
CA LEU A 196 -11.79 16.76 2.67
C LEU A 196 -12.61 15.46 2.67
N TRP A 197 -12.84 14.88 1.49
CA TRP A 197 -13.53 13.59 1.36
C TRP A 197 -12.57 12.42 1.19
N SER A 198 -11.46 12.62 0.48
CA SER A 198 -10.43 11.59 0.27
C SER A 198 -9.09 12.23 -0.10
N TYR A 199 -8.00 11.54 0.21
CA TYR A 199 -6.68 11.95 -0.23
C TYR A 199 -5.79 10.76 -0.61
N SER A 200 -4.80 11.05 -1.43
CA SER A 200 -3.65 10.19 -1.68
C SER A 200 -2.36 10.99 -1.62
N VAL A 201 -1.32 10.38 -1.08
CA VAL A 201 0.04 10.93 -1.07
C VAL A 201 0.99 9.88 -1.63
N ARG A 202 1.67 10.22 -2.72
CA ARG A 202 2.73 9.42 -3.32
C ARG A 202 4.09 9.97 -2.91
N PHE A 203 4.88 9.18 -2.19
CA PHE A 203 6.27 9.47 -1.89
C PHE A 203 7.16 9.07 -3.06
N ARG A 204 7.69 10.05 -3.79
CA ARG A 204 8.33 9.83 -5.09
C ARG A 204 9.64 9.05 -4.98
N GLN A 205 10.47 9.38 -3.99
CA GLN A 205 11.77 8.71 -3.78
C GLN A 205 11.61 7.26 -3.33
N MET A 206 10.53 6.97 -2.60
CA MET A 206 10.25 5.65 -2.05
C MET A 206 9.37 4.80 -2.97
N GLN A 207 8.81 5.38 -4.03
CA GLN A 207 7.83 4.75 -4.93
C GLN A 207 6.65 4.11 -4.19
N GLN A 208 6.19 4.79 -3.15
CA GLN A 208 5.12 4.36 -2.27
C GLN A 208 3.95 5.33 -2.32
N ALA A 209 2.73 4.83 -2.18
CA ALA A 209 1.53 5.68 -2.10
C ALA A 209 0.62 5.24 -0.97
N ILE A 210 0.17 6.21 -0.18
CA ILE A 210 -0.86 6.04 0.84
C ILE A 210 -2.18 6.62 0.34
N PHE A 211 -3.27 6.05 0.83
CA PHE A 211 -4.62 6.43 0.47
C PHE A 211 -5.48 6.50 1.72
N SER A 212 -6.33 7.52 1.81
CA SER A 212 -7.36 7.55 2.84
C SER A 212 -8.33 6.37 2.64
N PRO A 213 -8.82 5.72 3.71
CA PRO A 213 -9.98 4.84 3.62
C PRO A 213 -11.17 5.56 2.95
N PRO A 214 -12.04 4.82 2.21
CA PRO A 214 -13.18 5.43 1.55
C PRO A 214 -14.17 5.99 2.59
N CYS A 215 -14.60 7.24 2.40
CA CYS A 215 -15.69 7.82 3.15
C CYS A 215 -17.05 7.22 2.70
N PRO A 216 -18.16 7.46 3.42
CA PRO A 216 -19.47 6.89 3.09
C PRO A 216 -19.93 7.08 1.63
N LEU A 217 -19.54 8.18 0.97
CA LEU A 217 -19.86 8.43 -0.44
C LEU A 217 -19.14 7.47 -1.41
N HIS A 218 -17.98 6.95 -1.01
CA HIS A 218 -17.09 6.15 -1.83
C HIS A 218 -17.21 4.64 -1.54
N CYS A 219 -18.01 4.23 -0.55
CA CYS A 219 -18.21 2.81 -0.20
C CYS A 219 -19.08 2.05 -1.22
N SER A 220 -19.91 2.74 -2.01
CA SER A 220 -20.69 2.11 -3.07
C SER A 220 -19.83 1.87 -4.32
N PRO A 221 -20.07 0.83 -5.15
CA PRO A 221 -19.31 0.63 -6.38
C PRO A 221 -19.33 1.84 -7.33
N PRO A 222 -20.46 2.54 -7.55
CA PRO A 222 -20.47 3.79 -8.31
C PRO A 222 -19.66 4.92 -7.64
N GLY A 223 -19.68 4.99 -6.30
CA GLY A 223 -18.90 5.94 -5.53
C GLY A 223 -17.39 5.71 -5.66
N ALA A 224 -16.95 4.45 -5.53
CA ALA A 224 -15.56 4.05 -5.74
C ALA A 224 -15.09 4.36 -7.17
N ALA A 225 -15.93 4.11 -8.18
CA ALA A 225 -15.62 4.45 -9.57
C ALA A 225 -15.47 5.96 -9.78
N ARG A 226 -16.33 6.80 -9.17
CA ARG A 226 -16.20 8.27 -9.21
C ARG A 226 -14.91 8.75 -8.54
N LEU A 227 -14.54 8.14 -7.42
CA LEU A 227 -13.29 8.46 -6.72
C LEU A 227 -12.07 8.10 -7.58
N ALA A 228 -12.05 6.91 -8.19
CA ALA A 228 -10.99 6.49 -9.10
C ALA A 228 -10.87 7.41 -10.32
N ALA A 229 -12.00 7.85 -10.89
CA ALA A 229 -12.03 8.84 -11.97
C ALA A 229 -11.46 10.19 -11.52
N SER A 230 -11.76 10.63 -10.30
CA SER A 230 -11.23 11.87 -9.72
C SER A 230 -9.70 11.83 -9.58
N TYR A 231 -9.15 10.71 -9.10
CA TYR A 231 -7.69 10.50 -9.06
C TYR A 231 -7.07 10.47 -10.45
N THR A 232 -7.70 9.80 -11.41
CA THR A 232 -7.24 9.74 -12.80
C THR A 232 -7.21 11.11 -13.45
N GLN A 233 -8.25 11.92 -13.21
CA GLN A 233 -8.34 13.29 -13.70
C GLN A 233 -7.25 14.17 -13.08
N LEU A 234 -7.05 14.14 -11.75
CA LEU A 234 -5.99 14.89 -11.10
C LEU A 234 -4.60 14.47 -11.58
N HIS A 235 -4.36 13.17 -11.72
CA HIS A 235 -3.10 12.65 -12.23
C HIS A 235 -2.84 13.16 -13.65
N SER A 236 -3.85 13.12 -14.52
CA SER A 236 -3.75 13.68 -15.87
C SER A 236 -3.47 15.18 -15.84
N LEU A 237 -4.14 15.96 -14.99
CA LEU A 237 -3.89 17.41 -14.89
C LEU A 237 -2.48 17.75 -14.38
N LEU A 238 -1.89 16.92 -13.52
CA LEU A 238 -0.54 17.12 -12.99
C LEU A 238 0.55 16.64 -13.95
N HIS A 239 0.34 15.52 -14.63
CA HIS A 239 1.38 14.85 -15.43
C HIS A 239 1.24 15.05 -16.94
N SER A 240 0.06 15.45 -17.45
CA SER A 240 -0.11 15.89 -18.84
C SER A 240 0.22 17.38 -18.95
N PRO A 241 1.33 17.74 -19.59
CA PRO A 241 1.78 19.12 -19.63
C PRO A 241 0.90 19.98 -20.55
N ALA A 242 0.59 21.21 -20.14
CA ALA A 242 -0.05 22.20 -21.01
C ALA A 242 0.94 22.83 -22.03
N ALA A 243 2.24 22.71 -21.78
CA ALA A 243 3.34 23.18 -22.64
C ALA A 243 4.49 22.16 -22.63
N THR A 244 5.15 21.96 -23.77
CA THR A 244 6.18 20.92 -23.94
C THR A 244 7.27 20.97 -22.85
N GLY A 245 7.48 19.86 -22.16
CA GLY A 245 8.67 19.60 -21.35
C GLY A 245 8.60 19.84 -19.83
N ARG A 246 7.51 20.37 -19.25
CA ARG A 246 7.36 20.42 -17.78
C ARG A 246 5.93 20.10 -17.31
N PRO A 247 5.75 19.08 -16.44
CA PRO A 247 4.45 18.78 -15.83
C PRO A 247 3.99 19.90 -14.90
N ASN A 248 2.68 20.00 -14.67
CA ASN A 248 2.09 21.02 -13.81
C ASN A 248 2.45 20.74 -12.34
N LYS A 249 2.88 21.78 -11.61
CA LYS A 249 3.18 21.66 -10.16
C LYS A 249 1.93 21.69 -9.29
N LEU A 250 0.84 22.25 -9.81
CA LEU A 250 -0.42 22.44 -9.11
C LEU A 250 -1.56 22.24 -10.11
N ALA A 251 -2.58 21.52 -9.69
CA ALA A 251 -3.82 21.32 -10.41
C ALA A 251 -4.99 21.70 -9.51
N TRP A 252 -5.97 22.36 -10.10
CA TRP A 252 -7.24 22.72 -9.46
C TRP A 252 -8.36 22.51 -10.46
N PHE A 253 -9.41 21.83 -10.03
CA PHE A 253 -10.61 21.63 -10.84
C PHE A 253 -11.83 21.61 -9.93
N ALA A 254 -12.85 22.40 -10.26
CA ALA A 254 -14.10 22.44 -9.51
C ALA A 254 -15.24 21.98 -10.43
N SER A 255 -16.14 21.17 -9.87
CA SER A 255 -17.34 20.69 -10.54
C SER A 255 -18.51 20.64 -9.56
N SER A 256 -19.71 20.37 -10.05
CA SER A 256 -20.87 20.13 -9.20
C SER A 256 -20.76 18.85 -8.36
N ALA A 257 -19.87 17.92 -8.74
CA ALA A 257 -19.71 16.64 -8.06
C ALA A 257 -18.65 16.71 -6.94
N ALA A 258 -17.52 17.36 -7.20
CA ALA A 258 -16.41 17.48 -6.27
C ALA A 258 -15.46 18.61 -6.70
N VAL A 259 -14.66 19.03 -5.72
CA VAL A 259 -13.50 19.88 -5.90
C VAL A 259 -12.26 19.01 -5.86
N LEU A 260 -11.40 19.13 -6.86
CA LEU A 260 -10.17 18.38 -6.99
C LEU A 260 -8.97 19.33 -6.88
N VAL A 261 -8.06 19.05 -5.97
CA VAL A 261 -6.80 19.80 -5.85
C VAL A 261 -5.64 18.83 -5.75
N GLY A 262 -4.55 19.12 -6.46
CA GLY A 262 -3.35 18.32 -6.37
C GLY A 262 -2.10 19.16 -6.55
N ALA A 263 -1.01 18.74 -5.92
CA ALA A 263 0.30 19.35 -6.10
C ALA A 263 1.38 18.29 -6.24
N ARG A 264 2.44 18.65 -6.96
CA ARG A 264 3.61 17.84 -7.17
C ARG A 264 4.87 18.63 -6.88
N ASP A 265 5.76 18.04 -6.09
CA ASP A 265 7.11 18.54 -5.87
C ASP A 265 8.15 17.42 -6.07
N ARG A 266 9.36 17.58 -5.53
CA ARG A 266 10.45 16.60 -5.65
C ARG A 266 10.30 15.41 -4.70
N GLU A 267 9.60 15.59 -3.59
CA GLU A 267 9.45 14.61 -2.52
C GLU A 267 8.13 13.83 -2.66
N MET A 268 7.02 14.53 -2.91
CA MET A 268 5.68 13.95 -2.92
C MET A 268 4.76 14.50 -4.02
N ASP A 269 3.83 13.66 -4.45
CA ASP A 269 2.61 14.07 -5.16
C ASP A 269 1.43 13.94 -4.19
N VAL A 270 0.65 15.00 -4.01
CA VAL A 270 -0.53 15.02 -3.14
C VAL A 270 -1.77 15.24 -3.99
N TYR A 271 -2.78 14.41 -3.76
CA TYR A 271 -4.07 14.41 -4.45
C TYR A 271 -5.18 14.50 -3.41
N LEU A 272 -6.03 15.53 -3.48
CA LEU A 272 -7.17 15.71 -2.58
C LEU A 272 -8.47 15.78 -3.39
N VAL A 273 -9.48 15.09 -2.87
CA VAL A 273 -10.88 15.18 -3.33
C VAL A 273 -11.69 15.81 -2.20
N CYS A 274 -12.30 16.94 -2.50
CA CYS A 274 -13.02 17.77 -1.55
C CYS A 274 -14.49 17.95 -1.94
N ASP A 275 -15.28 18.39 -0.97
CA ASP A 275 -16.67 18.80 -1.16
C ASP A 275 -16.81 19.88 -2.25
N PRO A 276 -17.85 19.82 -3.11
CA PRO A 276 -18.04 20.74 -4.23
C PRO A 276 -18.18 22.21 -3.82
N LEU A 277 -18.53 22.52 -2.56
CA LEU A 277 -18.63 23.88 -2.04
C LEU A 277 -17.29 24.43 -1.56
N THR A 278 -16.22 23.63 -1.57
CA THR A 278 -14.90 24.05 -1.12
C THR A 278 -14.33 25.09 -2.07
N ASP A 279 -14.09 26.31 -1.58
CA ASP A 279 -13.43 27.34 -2.39
C ASP A 279 -11.94 27.01 -2.62
N LYS A 280 -11.35 27.67 -3.63
CA LYS A 280 -9.96 27.47 -4.02
C LYS A 280 -8.97 27.78 -2.89
N SER A 281 -9.24 28.80 -2.08
CA SER A 281 -8.32 29.21 -1.00
C SER A 281 -8.25 28.16 0.11
N THR A 282 -9.41 27.62 0.49
CA THR A 282 -9.55 26.56 1.49
C THR A 282 -8.89 25.28 1.01
N ALA A 283 -9.11 24.89 -0.25
CA ALA A 283 -8.49 23.69 -0.80
C ALA A 283 -6.96 23.78 -0.91
N LEU A 284 -6.42 24.94 -1.27
CA LEU A 284 -4.96 25.16 -1.26
C LEU A 284 -4.40 25.11 0.17
N ALA A 285 -5.11 25.67 1.15
CA ALA A 285 -4.71 25.58 2.56
C ALA A 285 -4.70 24.13 3.07
N LEU A 286 -5.68 23.30 2.66
CA LEU A 286 -5.69 21.87 2.96
C LEU A 286 -4.51 21.14 2.30
N LEU A 287 -4.21 21.47 1.05
CA LEU A 287 -3.08 20.89 0.31
C LEU A 287 -1.75 21.16 1.02
N ASP A 288 -1.52 22.40 1.45
CA ASP A 288 -0.30 22.78 2.17
C ASP A 288 -0.24 22.17 3.58
N ALA A 289 -1.39 22.06 4.26
CA ALA A 289 -1.47 21.34 5.52
C ALA A 289 -1.14 19.84 5.34
N MET A 290 -1.60 19.23 4.25
CA MET A 290 -1.40 17.79 3.99
C MET A 290 0.07 17.50 3.71
N ARG A 291 0.71 18.36 2.91
CA ARG A 291 2.14 18.28 2.64
C ARG A 291 2.96 18.38 3.91
N ARG A 292 2.66 19.36 4.78
CA ARG A 292 3.36 19.51 6.07
C ARG A 292 3.19 18.28 6.96
N HIS A 293 1.98 17.73 7.04
CA HIS A 293 1.69 16.55 7.86
C HIS A 293 2.52 15.33 7.43
N PHE A 294 2.56 15.03 6.13
CA PHE A 294 3.33 13.89 5.60
C PHE A 294 4.80 14.20 5.29
N SER A 295 5.28 15.40 5.63
CA SER A 295 6.72 15.71 5.67
C SER A 295 7.35 15.36 7.02
N ASP A 296 6.54 15.16 8.07
CA ASP A 296 6.99 14.78 9.39
C ASP A 296 7.51 13.32 9.39
N ARG A 297 8.79 13.14 9.71
CA ARG A 297 9.43 11.82 9.69
C ARG A 297 8.81 10.81 10.67
N GLY A 298 8.27 11.26 11.80
CA GLY A 298 7.58 10.39 12.76
C GLY A 298 6.33 9.78 12.13
N ILE A 299 5.53 10.61 11.46
CA ILE A 299 4.34 10.15 10.74
C ILE A 299 4.73 9.23 9.59
N VAL A 300 5.73 9.62 8.78
CA VAL A 300 6.18 8.81 7.64
C VAL A 300 6.70 7.44 8.08
N GLY A 301 7.40 7.34 9.21
CA GLY A 301 7.90 6.07 9.74
C GLY A 301 6.78 5.05 10.04
N ASP A 302 5.62 5.54 10.47
CA ASP A 302 4.47 4.68 10.76
C ASP A 302 3.69 4.31 9.49
N VAL A 303 3.65 5.18 8.48
CA VAL A 303 2.80 4.98 7.29
C VAL A 303 3.54 4.50 6.04
N ALA A 304 4.87 4.52 6.02
CA ALA A 304 5.69 4.14 4.86
C ALA A 304 6.88 3.26 5.27
N LEU A 305 7.42 2.52 4.30
CA LEU A 305 8.68 1.80 4.43
C LEU A 305 9.82 2.78 4.17
N LEU A 306 10.49 3.23 5.23
CA LEU A 306 11.68 4.06 5.11
C LEU A 306 12.86 3.25 4.57
N PRO A 307 13.75 3.84 3.74
CA PRO A 307 14.98 3.19 3.34
C PRO A 307 15.87 2.92 4.57
N PRO A 308 16.69 1.86 4.56
CA PRO A 308 17.68 1.63 5.62
C PRO A 308 18.63 2.84 5.70
N VAL A 309 18.90 3.28 6.93
CA VAL A 309 19.79 4.40 7.26
C VAL A 309 21.26 3.99 7.07
#